data_AF-A0A356QPE4-F1
#
_entry.id   AF-A0A356QPE4-F1
#
_cell.length_a   1.000
_cell.length_b   1.000
_cell.length_c   1.000
_cell.angle_alpha   90.00
_cell.angle_beta   90.00
_cell.angle_gamma   90.00
#
_symmetry.space_group_name_H-M   'P 1'
#
loop_
_entity.id
_entity.type
_entity.pdbx_description
1 polymer ?
#
loop_
_entity_poly.entity_id
_entity_poly.type
_entity_poly.pdbx_seq_one_letter_code
_entity_poly.pdbx_strand_id
1 'polypeptide(L)'
;ATSIPPHNLGEVCRGLVQMIDNPDTSMAELLEIVPGPDFPTGGIVMGRESLLRGYLTGRSTITLRARAHVEEFGKNRNRIVITEIPYQQ
;
A
#
# COMPACT_ATOMS: atom_id res chain seq x y z
N ALA A 1 4.78 -17.43 12.21
CA ALA A 1 5.01 -15.98 12.22
C ALA A 1 3.80 -15.29 11.60
N THR A 2 3.43 -14.10 12.08
CA THR A 2 2.37 -13.26 11.50
C THR A 2 2.99 -11.96 11.00
N SER A 3 2.48 -11.45 9.89
CA SER A 3 2.96 -10.23 9.23
C SER A 3 1.75 -9.59 8.57
N ILE A 4 1.22 -8.55 9.19
CA ILE A 4 0.07 -7.78 8.70
C ILE A 4 0.56 -6.35 8.52
N PRO A 5 0.52 -5.78 7.30
CA PRO A 5 1.04 -4.45 7.06
C PRO A 5 0.11 -3.37 7.64
N PRO A 6 0.64 -2.17 7.95
CA PRO A 6 -0.16 -1.04 8.40
C PRO A 6 -1.13 -0.56 7.31
N HIS A 7 -2.25 0.02 7.73
CA HIS A 7 -3.30 0.56 6.84
C HIS A 7 -3.71 1.94 7.32
N ASN A 8 -4.32 2.71 6.42
CA ASN A 8 -4.83 4.02 6.74
C ASN A 8 -6.06 3.92 7.67
N LEU A 9 -6.03 4.60 8.81
CA LEU A 9 -7.11 4.54 9.80
C LEU A 9 -8.46 5.00 9.21
N GLY A 10 -8.47 6.08 8.43
CA GLY A 10 -9.71 6.63 7.86
C GLY A 10 -10.33 5.71 6.81
N GLU A 11 -9.52 4.99 6.04
CA GLU A 11 -9.98 3.96 5.11
C GLU A 11 -10.58 2.78 5.86
N VAL A 12 -9.88 2.26 6.86
CA VAL A 12 -10.35 1.13 7.68
C VAL A 12 -11.65 1.45 8.39
N CYS A 13 -11.77 2.64 9.00
CA CYS A 13 -13.02 3.07 9.65
C CYS A 13 -14.18 3.18 8.66
N ARG A 14 -13.95 3.71 7.44
CA ARG A 14 -14.99 3.76 6.40
C ARG A 14 -15.40 2.37 5.94
N GLY A 15 -14.44 1.46 5.75
CA GLY A 15 -14.71 0.06 5.41
C GLY A 15 -15.54 -0.64 6.48
N LEU A 16 -15.23 -0.39 7.76
CA LEU A 16 -16.02 -0.90 8.88
C LEU A 16 -17.47 -0.39 8.87
N VAL A 17 -17.67 0.91 8.69
CA VAL A 17 -19.03 1.50 8.62
C VAL A 17 -19.80 0.90 7.45
N GLN A 18 -19.17 0.76 6.27
CA GLN A 18 -19.79 0.13 5.10
C GLN A 18 -20.27 -1.30 5.40
N MET A 19 -19.47 -2.10 6.10
CA MET A 19 -19.86 -3.46 6.48
C MET A 19 -20.99 -3.50 7.51
N ILE A 20 -21.09 -2.50 8.40
CA ILE A 20 -22.18 -2.39 9.37
C ILE A 20 -23.48 -2.03 8.65
N ASP A 21 -23.44 -1.05 7.76
CA ASP A 21 -24.62 -0.56 7.03
C ASP A 21 -25.08 -1.53 5.94
N ASN A 22 -24.14 -2.25 5.31
CA ASN A 22 -24.40 -3.28 4.31
C ASN A 22 -23.58 -4.56 4.61
N PRO A 23 -24.15 -5.53 5.36
CA PRO A 23 -23.47 -6.77 5.72
C PRO A 23 -23.03 -7.65 4.54
N ASP A 24 -23.67 -7.50 3.37
CA ASP A 24 -23.36 -8.25 2.15
C ASP A 24 -22.28 -7.57 1.29
N THR A 25 -21.61 -6.52 1.81
CA THR A 25 -20.54 -5.82 1.11
C THR A 25 -19.47 -6.80 0.64
N SER A 26 -19.22 -6.80 -0.66
CA SER A 26 -18.25 -7.67 -1.31
C SER A 26 -16.81 -7.21 -1.05
N MET A 27 -15.87 -8.15 -1.23
CA MET A 27 -14.44 -7.81 -1.18
C MET A 27 -14.04 -6.78 -2.24
N ALA A 28 -14.71 -6.75 -3.40
CA ALA A 28 -14.42 -5.77 -4.44
C ALA A 28 -14.78 -4.34 -3.98
N GLU A 29 -15.97 -4.17 -3.38
CA GLU A 29 -16.41 -2.89 -2.81
C GLU A 29 -15.52 -2.45 -1.64
N LEU A 30 -15.11 -3.39 -0.78
CA LEU A 30 -14.16 -3.07 0.31
C LEU A 30 -12.82 -2.57 -0.22
N LEU A 31 -12.34 -3.08 -1.34
CA LEU A 31 -11.08 -2.64 -1.96
C LEU A 31 -11.18 -1.30 -2.67
N GLU A 32 -12.39 -0.79 -2.93
CA GLU A 32 -12.57 0.60 -3.36
C GLU A 32 -12.40 1.56 -2.18
N ILE A 33 -12.72 1.12 -0.96
CA ILE A 33 -12.64 1.92 0.27
C ILE A 33 -11.26 1.80 0.94
N VAL A 34 -10.70 0.58 0.96
CA VAL A 34 -9.38 0.22 1.52
C VAL A 34 -8.52 -0.35 0.39
N PRO A 35 -7.89 0.49 -0.44
CA PRO A 35 -7.23 0.03 -1.67
C PRO A 35 -5.97 -0.79 -1.41
N GLY A 36 -5.35 -0.62 -0.24
CA GLY A 36 -4.09 -1.25 0.08
C GLY A 36 -3.54 -0.84 1.45
N PRO A 37 -2.37 -1.37 1.83
CA PRO A 37 -1.58 -0.91 2.95
C PRO A 37 -1.12 0.54 2.79
N ASP A 38 -0.98 1.21 3.92
CA ASP A 38 -0.45 2.58 4.03
C ASP A 38 0.75 2.53 5.00
N PHE A 39 1.96 2.56 4.44
CA PHE A 39 3.18 2.43 5.20
C PHE A 39 3.61 3.78 5.78
N PRO A 40 3.99 3.86 7.08
CA PRO A 40 4.40 5.13 7.69
C PRO A 40 5.70 5.70 7.10
N THR A 41 6.50 4.86 6.43
CA THR A 41 7.72 5.26 5.71
C THR A 41 7.45 5.69 4.26
N GLY A 42 6.19 5.66 3.83
CA GLY A 42 5.80 5.82 2.44
C GLY A 42 6.26 4.65 1.56
N GLY A 43 6.69 4.98 0.35
CA GLY A 43 7.10 4.05 -0.68
C GLY A 43 6.00 3.81 -1.70
N ILE A 44 6.28 2.88 -2.61
CA ILE A 44 5.39 2.52 -3.71
C ILE A 44 5.12 1.03 -3.63
N VAL A 45 3.88 0.66 -3.34
CA VAL A 45 3.43 -0.71 -3.40
C VAL A 45 3.32 -1.14 -4.86
N MET A 46 4.01 -2.22 -5.22
CA MET A 46 4.09 -2.72 -6.59
C MET A 46 3.18 -3.94 -6.76
N GLY A 47 2.27 -3.86 -7.72
CA GLY A 47 1.40 -4.96 -8.13
C GLY A 47 0.08 -5.02 -7.35
N ARG A 48 -1.03 -4.83 -8.06
CA ARG A 48 -2.39 -4.91 -7.48
C ARG A 48 -2.84 -6.36 -7.23
N GLU A 49 -2.33 -7.30 -8.00
CA GLU A 49 -2.70 -8.72 -7.90
C GLU A 49 -2.23 -9.36 -6.59
N SER A 50 -1.00 -9.06 -6.16
CA SER A 50 -0.47 -9.55 -4.88
C SER A 50 -1.24 -9.00 -3.69
N LEU A 51 -1.66 -7.73 -3.75
CA LEU A 51 -2.53 -7.12 -2.75
C LEU A 51 -3.88 -7.84 -2.66
N LEU A 52 -4.57 -7.99 -3.79
CA LEU A 52 -5.86 -8.67 -3.85
C LEU A 52 -5.78 -10.09 -3.29
N ARG A 53 -4.76 -10.85 -3.70
CA ARG A 53 -4.52 -12.20 -3.17
C ARG A 53 -4.29 -12.18 -1.66
N GLY A 54 -3.54 -11.18 -1.15
CA GLY A 54 -3.30 -10.98 0.27
C GLY A 54 -4.59 -10.81 1.05
N TYR A 55 -5.50 -9.97 0.57
CA TYR A 55 -6.80 -9.76 1.22
C TYR A 55 -7.74 -10.97 1.15
N LEU A 56 -7.77 -11.69 0.02
CA LEU A 56 -8.65 -12.86 -0.14
C LEU A 56 -8.17 -14.09 0.63
N THR A 57 -6.86 -14.29 0.73
CA THR A 57 -6.28 -15.53 1.26
C THR A 57 -5.57 -15.36 2.59
N GLY A 58 -5.36 -14.12 3.03
CA GLY A 58 -4.49 -13.79 4.16
C GLY A 58 -2.99 -14.00 3.88
N ARG A 59 -2.58 -14.38 2.66
CA ARG A 59 -1.19 -14.68 2.33
C ARG A 59 -0.78 -14.27 0.92
N SER A 60 0.13 -13.30 0.83
CA SER A 60 0.79 -12.94 -0.42
C SER A 60 2.14 -12.26 -0.17
N THR A 61 2.91 -12.08 -1.24
CA THR A 61 4.15 -11.30 -1.22
C THR A 61 3.90 -9.95 -1.87
N ILE A 62 4.08 -8.87 -1.10
CA ILE A 62 3.94 -7.49 -1.59
C ILE A 62 5.34 -6.90 -1.76
N THR A 63 5.60 -6.32 -2.94
CA THR A 63 6.87 -5.63 -3.21
C THR A 63 6.72 -4.15 -2.92
N LEU A 64 7.49 -3.63 -1.96
CA LEU A 64 7.54 -2.20 -1.63
C LEU A 64 8.82 -1.57 -2.19
N ARG A 65 8.67 -0.55 -3.03
CA ARG A 65 9.78 0.16 -3.68
C ARG A 65 9.98 1.54 -3.03
N ALA A 66 11.24 1.95 -2.90
CA ALA A 66 11.61 3.32 -2.53
C ALA A 66 11.06 4.33 -3.54
N ARG A 67 10.61 5.50 -3.07
CA ARG A 67 10.30 6.62 -3.97
C ARG A 67 11.59 7.33 -4.31
N ALA A 68 11.91 7.37 -5.60
CA ALA A 68 13.08 8.05 -6.10
C ALA A 68 12.78 8.79 -7.40
N HIS A 69 13.45 9.92 -7.60
CA HIS A 69 13.44 10.67 -8.85
C HIS A 69 14.86 11.06 -9.25
N VAL A 70 15.03 11.38 -10.53
CA VAL A 70 16.32 11.80 -11.09
C VAL A 70 16.32 13.31 -11.22
N GLU A 71 17.36 13.95 -10.71
CA GLU A 71 17.56 15.39 -10.83
C GLU A 71 18.84 15.68 -11.62
N GLU A 72 18.79 16.68 -12.50
CA GLU A 72 20.00 17.24 -13.12
C GLU A 72 20.85 17.95 -12.06
N PHE A 73 22.15 17.68 -12.06
CA PHE A 73 23.07 18.22 -11.07
C PHE A 73 24.36 18.71 -11.73
N GLY A 74 24.34 19.96 -12.20
CA GLY A 74 25.47 20.57 -12.92
C GLY A 74 25.53 20.14 -14.40
N LYS A 75 26.64 20.42 -15.08
CA LYS A 75 26.78 20.10 -16.52
C LYS A 75 26.95 18.59 -16.73
N ASN A 76 26.00 17.96 -17.42
CA ASN A 76 25.99 16.55 -17.83
C ASN A 76 26.11 15.52 -16.69
N ARG A 77 25.60 15.84 -15.49
CA ARG A 77 25.53 14.88 -14.39
C ARG A 77 24.12 14.81 -13.86
N ASN A 78 23.68 13.61 -13.52
CA ASN A 78 22.41 13.35 -12.86
C ASN A 78 22.68 12.80 -11.47
N ARG A 79 21.74 13.02 -10.55
CA ARG A 79 21.71 12.36 -9.24
C ARG A 79 20.36 11.69 -9.04
N ILE A 80 20.35 10.57 -8.33
CA ILE A 80 19.13 9.89 -7.88
C ILE A 80 18.85 10.37 -6.47
N VAL A 81 17.69 10.96 -6.24
CA VAL A 81 17.23 11.39 -4.93
C VAL A 81 16.17 10.43 -4.46
N ILE A 82 16.41 9.78 -3.32
CA ILE A 82 15.44 8.90 -2.65
C ILE A 82 14.74 9.73 -1.56
N THR A 83 13.41 9.79 -1.58
CA THR A 83 12.61 10.56 -0.61
C THR A 83 11.84 9.68 0.38
N GLU A 84 11.56 8.43 0.02
CA GLU A 84 10.85 7.45 0.85
C GLU A 84 11.55 6.09 0.74
N ILE A 85 11.59 5.33 1.84
CA ILE A 85 12.24 4.02 1.91
C ILE A 85 11.24 2.91 2.26
N PRO A 86 11.52 1.66 1.86
CA PRO A 86 10.66 0.53 2.23
C PRO A 86 10.57 0.34 3.74
N TYR A 87 9.37 0.03 4.20
CA TYR A 87 9.09 -0.34 5.59
C TYR A 87 9.75 -1.68 5.92
N GLN A 88 10.39 -1.78 7.09
CA GLN A 88 10.88 -3.04 7.63
C GLN A 88 9.87 -3.57 8.66
N GLN A 89 9.50 -4.86 8.52
CA GLN A 89 8.87 -5.66 9.57
C GLN A 89 9.86 -6.68 10.13
#